data_AF-A0AAV8YLV5-F1
#
_entry.id   AF-A0AAV8YLV5-F1
#
_cell.length_a   1.000
_cell.length_b   1.000
_cell.length_c   1.000
_cell.angle_alpha   90.00
_cell.angle_beta   90.00
_cell.angle_gamma   90.00
#
_symmetry.space_group_name_H-M   'P 1'
#
loop_
_entity.id
_entity.type
_entity.pdbx_description
1 polymer ?
#
loop_
_entity_poly.entity_id
_entity_poly.type
_entity_poly.pdbx_seq_one_letter_code
_entity_poly.pdbx_strand_id
1 'polypeptide(L)'
;MRNWLIARLLLSLSEESVGELVLLENKTLLEKQKRVFNCNKLKYAFQNLCKEPGRFLENLPSTSVIICFHNEAWSVLLRTVHSVLDRSPPHLIEEVILVDDFSDMEHTKQQLEEYWTNEPKVKIIRAGKREGLIRARLLGAAHAKGQVLTYLDSHCECTTGWLEPLLDRIARDPTTVVCPVIDVIDDTTLEYHYHDSGGVNVGGFDWNLQFNWHSVPEHEKKRHKNPAEAVWSPTMAGGLFSIDKARASEEPFKKQYFLDIL
;
A
#
# COMPACT_ATOMS: atom_id res chain seq x y z
N MET A 1 4.06 11.99 -43.66
CA MET A 1 2.94 11.05 -43.96
C MET A 1 3.32 9.71 -43.34
N ARG A 2 2.76 9.18 -42.25
CA ARG A 2 1.49 9.29 -41.52
C ARG A 2 1.83 9.25 -40.02
N ASN A 3 1.52 10.30 -39.26
CA ASN A 3 1.38 10.27 -37.78
C ASN A 3 0.81 11.58 -37.21
N TRP A 4 0.20 12.43 -38.05
CA TRP A 4 -0.36 13.73 -37.67
C TRP A 4 -1.88 13.81 -37.83
N LEU A 5 -2.57 12.67 -38.07
CA LEU A 5 -4.02 12.65 -38.29
C LEU A 5 -4.86 12.30 -37.05
N ILE A 6 -4.27 11.71 -36.00
CA ILE A 6 -5.04 11.32 -34.79
C ILE A 6 -5.23 12.51 -33.84
N ALA A 7 -4.29 13.46 -33.82
CA ALA A 7 -4.40 14.66 -32.98
C ALA A 7 -5.43 15.70 -33.47
N ARG A 8 -6.06 15.50 -34.65
CA ARG A 8 -7.00 16.46 -35.24
C ARG A 8 -8.47 16.02 -35.19
N LEU A 9 -8.74 14.77 -34.78
CA LEU A 9 -10.12 14.26 -34.66
C LEU A 9 -10.74 14.46 -33.27
N LEU A 10 -9.94 14.87 -32.28
CA LEU A 10 -10.40 15.08 -30.89
C LEU A 10 -11.05 16.46 -30.63
N LEU A 11 -11.18 17.31 -31.65
CA LEU A 11 -11.74 18.67 -31.53
C LEU A 11 -13.18 18.80 -32.04
N SER A 12 -13.89 17.69 -32.30
CA SER A 12 -15.27 17.76 -32.84
C SER A 12 -16.27 16.79 -32.20
N LEU A 13 -16.03 16.30 -30.99
CA LEU A 13 -16.96 15.41 -30.29
C LEU A 13 -17.40 16.07 -28.98
N SER A 14 -18.70 16.05 -28.72
CA SER A 14 -19.32 16.65 -27.53
C SER A 14 -18.72 16.08 -26.25
N GLU A 15 -18.58 16.92 -25.22
CA GLU A 15 -17.93 16.61 -23.94
C GLU A 15 -18.45 15.33 -23.26
N GLU A 16 -19.72 14.96 -23.46
CA GLU A 16 -20.29 13.71 -22.95
C GLU A 16 -19.67 12.44 -23.57
N SER A 17 -19.32 12.48 -24.86
CA SER A 17 -18.77 11.32 -25.57
C SER A 17 -17.26 11.09 -25.31
N VAL A 18 -16.57 12.12 -24.82
CA VAL A 18 -15.15 12.04 -24.42
C VAL A 18 -15.00 11.35 -23.07
N GLY A 19 -15.90 11.61 -22.12
CA GLY A 19 -15.87 10.97 -20.79
C GLY A 19 -16.07 9.45 -20.86
N GLU A 20 -17.01 8.98 -21.69
CA GLU A 20 -17.29 7.56 -21.85
C GLU A 20 -16.14 6.81 -22.55
N LEU A 21 -15.50 7.43 -23.55
CA LEU A 21 -14.33 6.90 -24.23
C LEU A 21 -13.10 6.85 -23.32
N VAL A 22 -12.87 7.86 -22.49
CA VAL A 22 -11.78 7.87 -21.49
C VAL A 22 -12.01 6.81 -20.41
N LEU A 23 -13.25 6.60 -19.96
CA LEU A 23 -13.59 5.54 -19.01
C LEU A 23 -13.43 4.13 -19.63
N LEU A 24 -13.79 3.94 -20.90
CA LEU A 24 -13.58 2.69 -21.64
C LEU A 24 -12.11 2.43 -21.94
N GLU A 25 -11.34 3.45 -22.33
CA GLU A 25 -9.89 3.36 -22.48
C GLU A 25 -9.22 3.07 -21.13
N ASN A 26 -9.65 3.69 -20.03
CA ASN A 26 -9.13 3.42 -18.70
C ASN A 26 -9.53 2.05 -18.16
N LYS A 27 -10.75 1.55 -18.44
CA LYS A 27 -11.15 0.17 -18.11
C LYS A 27 -10.32 -0.83 -18.90
N THR A 28 -10.13 -0.61 -20.21
CA THR A 28 -9.27 -1.47 -21.02
C THR A 28 -7.79 -1.32 -20.67
N LEU A 29 -7.33 -0.15 -20.20
CA LEU A 29 -5.97 0.04 -19.66
C LEU A 29 -5.82 -0.69 -18.33
N LEU A 30 -6.80 -0.64 -17.44
CA LEU A 30 -6.84 -1.42 -16.20
C LEU A 30 -6.90 -2.93 -16.48
N GLU A 31 -7.70 -3.38 -17.44
CA GLU A 31 -7.77 -4.78 -17.85
C GLU A 31 -6.46 -5.23 -18.54
N LYS A 32 -5.82 -4.35 -19.32
CA LYS A 32 -4.49 -4.58 -19.89
C LYS A 32 -3.41 -4.58 -18.81
N GLN A 33 -3.48 -3.71 -17.80
CA GLN A 33 -2.57 -3.70 -16.63
C GLN A 33 -2.76 -4.96 -15.78
N LYS A 34 -4.01 -5.40 -15.55
CA LYS A 34 -4.36 -6.70 -14.96
C LYS A 34 -3.76 -7.87 -15.77
N ARG A 35 -3.58 -7.73 -17.10
CA ARG A 35 -2.91 -8.73 -17.96
C ARG A 35 -1.38 -8.63 -17.98
N VAL A 36 -0.79 -7.45 -17.81
CA VAL A 36 0.68 -7.27 -17.80
C VAL A 36 1.30 -7.91 -16.56
N PHE A 37 0.58 -7.96 -15.43
CA PHE A 37 1.04 -8.63 -14.22
C PHE A 37 0.20 -9.87 -13.88
N ASN A 38 0.42 -10.94 -14.64
CA ASN A 38 0.06 -12.29 -14.21
C ASN A 38 1.04 -12.71 -13.09
N CYS A 39 0.76 -12.21 -11.88
CA CYS A 39 1.57 -12.38 -10.65
C CYS A 39 1.73 -13.86 -10.23
N ASN A 40 1.03 -14.79 -10.89
CA ASN A 40 1.19 -16.24 -10.76
C ASN A 40 2.59 -16.77 -11.11
N LYS A 41 3.49 -15.93 -11.65
CA LYS A 41 4.88 -16.30 -12.00
C LYS A 41 5.92 -15.88 -10.96
N LEU A 42 5.56 -15.26 -9.85
CA LEU A 42 6.53 -14.94 -8.80
C LEU A 42 6.76 -16.19 -7.95
N LYS A 43 7.78 -16.98 -8.32
CA LYS A 43 8.28 -18.12 -7.54
C LYS A 43 9.09 -17.59 -6.35
N TYR A 44 8.42 -17.23 -5.27
CA TYR A 44 9.09 -16.91 -4.01
C TYR A 44 9.47 -18.20 -3.27
N ALA A 45 10.71 -18.31 -2.81
CA ALA A 45 11.12 -19.38 -1.89
C ALA A 45 10.36 -19.29 -0.53
N PHE A 46 9.95 -18.08 -0.14
CA PHE A 46 9.17 -17.81 1.09
C PHE A 46 7.73 -18.29 1.08
N GLN A 47 7.11 -18.40 -0.11
CA GLN A 47 5.68 -18.73 -0.18
C GLN A 47 5.34 -20.01 0.57
N ASN A 48 6.24 -21.00 0.62
CA ASN A 48 5.92 -22.25 1.28
C ASN A 48 5.87 -22.11 2.81
N LEU A 49 6.82 -21.38 3.42
CA LEU A 49 6.86 -21.16 4.88
C LEU A 49 5.78 -20.18 5.35
N CYS A 50 5.52 -19.13 4.57
CA CYS A 50 4.48 -18.14 4.90
C CYS A 50 3.06 -18.71 4.72
N LYS A 51 2.89 -19.74 3.89
CA LYS A 51 1.61 -20.43 3.65
C LYS A 51 1.42 -21.69 4.51
N GLU A 52 2.29 -21.94 5.49
CA GLU A 52 2.14 -23.10 6.36
C GLU A 52 0.81 -23.04 7.13
N PRO A 53 0.00 -24.13 7.11
CA PRO A 53 -1.25 -24.18 7.85
C PRO A 53 -1.03 -23.91 9.35
N GLY A 54 -1.85 -23.05 9.94
CA GLY A 54 -1.78 -22.74 11.37
C GLY A 54 -0.66 -21.77 11.78
N ARG A 55 0.02 -21.13 10.83
CA ARG A 55 1.05 -20.10 11.13
C ARG A 55 0.46 -18.86 11.79
N PHE A 56 -0.67 -18.38 11.30
CA PHE A 56 -1.35 -17.17 11.80
C PHE A 56 -2.51 -17.52 12.72
N LEU A 57 -2.86 -16.59 13.62
CA LEU A 57 -4.07 -16.69 14.43
C LEU A 57 -5.32 -16.75 13.55
N GLU A 58 -6.31 -17.53 13.96
CA GLU A 58 -7.58 -17.68 13.20
C GLU A 58 -8.41 -16.39 13.21
N ASN A 59 -8.42 -15.67 14.33
CA ASN A 59 -9.18 -14.44 14.52
C ASN A 59 -8.24 -13.23 14.46
N LEU A 60 -7.96 -12.76 13.24
CA LEU A 60 -7.18 -11.55 13.02
C LEU A 60 -8.06 -10.28 13.13
N PRO A 61 -7.50 -9.17 13.63
CA PRO A 61 -8.22 -7.90 13.72
C PRO A 61 -8.51 -7.31 12.33
N SER A 62 -9.61 -6.59 12.16
CA SER A 62 -9.85 -5.84 10.92
C SER A 62 -8.98 -4.59 10.84
N THR A 63 -8.62 -4.18 9.63
CA THR A 63 -7.82 -2.98 9.37
C THR A 63 -8.54 -1.94 8.52
N SER A 64 -8.31 -0.67 8.82
CA SER A 64 -8.55 0.44 7.90
C SER A 64 -7.26 0.76 7.15
N VAL A 65 -7.26 0.57 5.84
CA VAL A 65 -6.11 0.90 4.99
C VAL A 65 -6.17 2.38 4.63
N ILE A 66 -5.16 3.16 4.99
CA ILE A 66 -5.10 4.61 4.77
C ILE A 66 -4.07 4.90 3.69
N ILE A 67 -4.52 5.51 2.59
CA ILE A 67 -3.68 5.91 1.45
C ILE A 67 -3.81 7.42 1.30
N CYS A 68 -2.77 8.15 1.66
CA CYS A 68 -2.70 9.60 1.44
C CYS A 68 -2.15 9.87 0.04
N PHE A 69 -2.75 10.82 -0.68
CA PHE A 69 -2.29 11.19 -2.01
C PHE A 69 -2.40 12.70 -2.23
N HIS A 70 -1.54 13.21 -3.10
CA HIS A 70 -1.60 14.57 -3.62
C HIS A 70 -1.13 14.54 -5.08
N ASN A 71 -2.00 14.90 -6.02
CA ASN A 71 -1.68 14.94 -7.45
C ASN A 71 -1.11 13.61 -7.99
N GLU A 72 -1.61 12.49 -7.48
CA GLU A 72 -1.17 11.17 -7.92
C GLU A 72 -1.71 10.85 -9.31
N ALA A 73 -0.91 10.12 -10.10
CA ALA A 73 -1.34 9.64 -11.40
C ALA A 73 -2.53 8.69 -11.27
N TRP A 74 -3.56 8.89 -12.11
CA TRP A 74 -4.82 8.12 -12.06
C TRP A 74 -4.60 6.60 -12.02
N SER A 75 -3.83 6.08 -12.97
CA SER A 75 -3.56 4.65 -13.09
C SER A 75 -2.81 4.09 -11.87
N VAL A 76 -1.88 4.87 -11.32
CA VAL A 76 -1.04 4.46 -10.18
C VAL A 76 -1.86 4.40 -8.90
N LEU A 77 -2.65 5.44 -8.61
CA LEU A 77 -3.55 5.47 -7.47
C LEU A 77 -4.54 4.31 -7.51
N LEU A 78 -5.22 4.13 -8.64
CA LEU A 78 -6.19 3.04 -8.78
C LEU A 78 -5.53 1.67 -8.64
N ARG A 79 -4.34 1.48 -9.20
CA ARG A 79 -3.59 0.22 -9.10
C ARG A 79 -3.26 -0.12 -7.65
N THR A 80 -2.89 0.86 -6.83
CA THR A 80 -2.69 0.67 -5.39
C THR A 80 -3.97 0.16 -4.72
N VAL A 81 -5.10 0.85 -4.91
CA VAL A 81 -6.38 0.50 -4.28
C VAL A 81 -6.88 -0.87 -4.74
N HIS A 82 -6.82 -1.16 -6.04
CA HIS A 82 -7.19 -2.48 -6.56
C HIS A 82 -6.28 -3.57 -6.02
N SER A 83 -4.97 -3.34 -5.88
CA SER A 83 -4.07 -4.34 -5.31
C SER A 83 -4.42 -4.69 -3.86
N VAL A 84 -4.86 -3.69 -3.06
CA VAL A 84 -5.35 -3.91 -1.70
C VAL A 84 -6.62 -4.75 -1.72
N LEU A 85 -7.62 -4.38 -2.53
CA LEU A 85 -8.91 -5.07 -2.58
C LEU A 85 -8.79 -6.50 -3.14
N ASP A 86 -8.01 -6.69 -4.20
CA ASP A 86 -7.87 -7.97 -4.91
C ASP A 86 -7.00 -8.99 -4.16
N ARG A 87 -6.04 -8.53 -3.33
CA ARG A 87 -5.01 -9.39 -2.71
C ARG A 87 -5.08 -9.44 -1.18
N SER A 88 -6.14 -8.90 -0.58
CA SER A 88 -6.40 -8.98 0.86
C SER A 88 -7.64 -9.82 1.15
N PRO A 89 -7.67 -10.62 2.22
CA PRO A 89 -8.87 -11.33 2.62
C PRO A 89 -10.02 -10.33 2.90
N PRO A 90 -11.19 -10.46 2.26
CA PRO A 90 -12.26 -9.46 2.36
C PRO A 90 -12.76 -9.22 3.79
N HIS A 91 -12.69 -10.20 4.68
CA HIS A 91 -13.13 -10.04 6.07
C HIS A 91 -12.16 -9.25 6.94
N LEU A 92 -10.90 -9.06 6.50
CA LEU A 92 -9.88 -8.29 7.24
C LEU A 92 -9.87 -6.81 6.84
N ILE A 93 -10.37 -6.47 5.65
CA ILE A 93 -10.49 -5.08 5.21
C ILE A 93 -11.81 -4.50 5.73
N GLU A 94 -11.72 -3.64 6.73
CA GLU A 94 -12.85 -2.83 7.20
C GLU A 94 -13.20 -1.78 6.14
N GLU A 95 -12.19 -1.04 5.69
CA GLU A 95 -12.33 0.04 4.70
C GLU A 95 -10.96 0.44 4.13
N VAL A 96 -10.98 1.06 2.96
CA VAL A 96 -9.85 1.75 2.34
C VAL A 96 -10.17 3.24 2.30
N ILE A 97 -9.35 4.04 2.97
CA ILE A 97 -9.52 5.48 3.11
C ILE A 97 -8.49 6.20 2.25
N LEU A 98 -8.97 6.81 1.16
CA LEU A 98 -8.18 7.69 0.32
C LEU A 98 -8.23 9.10 0.89
N VAL A 99 -7.10 9.63 1.33
CA VAL A 99 -6.99 11.00 1.86
C VAL A 99 -6.38 11.91 0.80
N ASP A 100 -7.21 12.74 0.18
CA ASP A 100 -6.80 13.79 -0.75
C ASP A 100 -6.21 14.98 0.04
N ASP A 101 -4.90 15.11 0.04
CA ASP A 101 -4.17 16.25 0.61
C ASP A 101 -4.18 17.43 -0.36
N PHE A 102 -5.37 17.91 -0.69
CA PHE A 102 -5.60 19.12 -1.50
C PHE A 102 -4.98 19.07 -2.91
N SER A 103 -5.23 17.99 -3.66
CA SER A 103 -4.86 17.85 -5.07
C SER A 103 -5.53 18.92 -5.94
N ASP A 104 -4.96 19.27 -7.08
CA ASP A 104 -5.54 20.19 -8.07
C ASP A 104 -5.85 19.52 -9.43
N MET A 105 -5.39 18.28 -9.64
CA MET A 105 -5.68 17.51 -10.85
C MET A 105 -7.15 17.11 -10.96
N GLU A 106 -7.79 17.40 -12.09
CA GLU A 106 -9.23 17.18 -12.32
C GLU A 106 -9.66 15.72 -12.09
N HIS A 107 -8.86 14.75 -12.54
CA HIS A 107 -9.18 13.32 -12.38
C HIS A 107 -9.24 12.87 -10.91
N THR A 108 -8.64 13.62 -9.98
CA THR A 108 -8.69 13.30 -8.55
C THR A 108 -9.95 13.80 -7.84
N LYS A 109 -10.81 14.54 -8.54
CA LYS A 109 -12.02 15.18 -8.02
C LYS A 109 -13.24 14.32 -8.26
N GLN A 110 -14.24 14.84 -8.97
CA GLN A 110 -15.51 14.17 -9.21
C GLN A 110 -15.33 12.81 -9.89
N GLN A 111 -14.42 12.71 -10.87
CA GLN A 111 -14.15 11.45 -11.56
C GLN A 111 -13.73 10.32 -10.61
N LEU A 112 -12.92 10.62 -9.59
CA LEU A 112 -12.49 9.63 -8.60
C LEU A 112 -13.63 9.18 -7.69
N GLU A 113 -14.51 10.11 -7.30
CA GLU A 113 -15.72 9.81 -6.50
C GLU A 113 -16.69 8.92 -7.27
N GLU A 114 -16.95 9.25 -8.54
CA GLU A 114 -17.80 8.47 -9.43
C GLU A 114 -17.24 7.05 -9.65
N TYR A 115 -15.92 6.94 -9.84
CA TYR A 115 -15.26 5.64 -10.05
C TYR A 115 -15.47 4.67 -8.88
N TRP A 116 -15.40 5.17 -7.64
CA TRP A 116 -15.53 4.35 -6.43
C TRP A 116 -16.96 4.30 -5.86
N THR A 117 -17.95 4.90 -6.53
CA THR A 117 -19.34 4.96 -6.04
C THR A 117 -19.93 3.56 -5.74
N ASN A 118 -19.54 2.54 -6.51
CA ASN A 118 -20.06 1.18 -6.37
C ASN A 118 -19.17 0.27 -5.49
N GLU A 119 -18.12 0.80 -4.87
CA GLU A 119 -17.23 0.04 -3.99
C GLU A 119 -17.41 0.52 -2.54
N PRO A 120 -18.28 -0.12 -1.74
CA PRO A 120 -18.68 0.38 -0.43
C PRO A 120 -17.54 0.44 0.59
N LYS A 121 -16.44 -0.29 0.34
CA LYS A 121 -15.27 -0.27 1.22
C LYS A 121 -14.34 0.91 0.97
N VAL A 122 -14.43 1.58 -0.18
CA VAL A 122 -13.54 2.70 -0.52
C VAL A 122 -14.22 4.01 -0.14
N LYS A 123 -13.49 4.85 0.60
CA LYS A 123 -13.94 6.17 1.03
C LYS A 123 -12.91 7.22 0.67
N ILE A 124 -13.38 8.38 0.24
CA ILE A 124 -12.52 9.52 -0.08
C ILE A 124 -12.75 10.62 0.96
N ILE A 125 -11.68 11.09 1.56
CA ILE A 125 -11.65 12.20 2.51
C ILE A 125 -10.81 13.31 1.91
N ARG A 126 -11.32 14.54 1.90
CA ARG A 126 -10.63 15.69 1.31
C ARG A 126 -10.20 16.67 2.37
N ALA A 127 -8.91 17.03 2.38
CA ALA A 127 -8.42 18.13 3.19
C ALA A 127 -8.89 19.48 2.63
N GLY A 128 -9.25 20.42 3.50
CA GLY A 128 -9.70 21.76 3.08
C GLY A 128 -8.58 22.69 2.58
N LYS A 129 -7.32 22.31 2.83
CA LYS A 129 -6.09 22.99 2.37
C LYS A 129 -4.96 21.98 2.33
N ARG A 130 -3.82 22.34 1.74
CA ARG A 130 -2.62 21.48 1.73
C ARG A 130 -2.04 21.36 3.14
N GLU A 131 -2.14 20.19 3.73
CA GLU A 131 -1.71 19.90 5.10
C GLU A 131 -0.37 19.16 5.14
N GLY A 132 -0.04 18.37 4.11
CA GLY A 132 1.16 17.53 4.09
C GLY A 132 0.92 16.15 4.71
N LEU A 133 1.80 15.19 4.38
CA LEU A 133 1.62 13.76 4.63
C LEU A 133 1.25 13.41 6.08
N ILE A 134 1.94 14.00 7.07
CA ILE A 134 1.72 13.68 8.48
C ILE A 134 0.29 14.01 8.90
N ARG A 135 -0.18 15.22 8.56
CA ARG A 135 -1.53 15.68 8.92
C ARG A 135 -2.60 14.97 8.09
N ALA A 136 -2.32 14.64 6.83
CA ALA A 136 -3.20 13.79 6.02
C ALA A 136 -3.38 12.39 6.65
N ARG A 137 -2.30 11.77 7.14
CA ARG A 137 -2.38 10.49 7.86
C ARG A 137 -3.22 10.57 9.13
N LEU A 138 -3.04 11.62 9.92
CA LEU A 138 -3.85 11.86 11.12
C LEU A 138 -5.34 12.07 10.77
N LEU A 139 -5.62 12.77 9.67
CA LEU A 139 -6.99 12.93 9.16
C LEU A 139 -7.61 11.58 8.77
N GLY A 140 -6.87 10.72 8.08
CA GLY A 140 -7.29 9.36 7.77
C GLY A 140 -7.53 8.51 9.03
N ALA A 141 -6.60 8.56 9.98
CA ALA A 141 -6.69 7.83 11.26
C ALA A 141 -7.91 8.23 12.08
N ALA A 142 -8.26 9.52 12.08
CA ALA A 142 -9.43 10.04 12.79
C ALA A 142 -10.75 9.50 12.24
N HIS A 143 -10.80 9.12 10.95
CA HIS A 143 -11.99 8.58 10.29
C HIS A 143 -12.01 7.05 10.20
N ALA A 144 -10.87 6.40 10.45
CA ALA A 144 -10.75 4.95 10.45
C ALA A 144 -11.65 4.29 11.51
N LYS A 145 -12.19 3.12 11.19
CA LYS A 145 -13.06 2.29 12.03
C LYS A 145 -12.44 0.95 12.41
N GLY A 146 -11.45 0.49 11.64
CA GLY A 146 -10.73 -0.75 11.88
C GLY A 146 -9.99 -0.73 13.21
N GLN A 147 -9.74 -1.93 13.75
CA GLN A 147 -8.96 -2.12 14.96
C GLN A 147 -7.48 -1.81 14.72
N VAL A 148 -6.99 -2.08 13.51
CA VAL A 148 -5.65 -1.76 13.04
C VAL A 148 -5.72 -0.63 12.01
N LEU A 149 -4.70 0.23 12.02
CA LEU A 149 -4.44 1.21 10.96
C LEU A 149 -3.30 0.68 10.10
N THR A 150 -3.52 0.54 8.79
CA THR A 150 -2.48 0.14 7.83
C THR A 150 -2.25 1.28 6.85
N TYR A 151 -1.07 1.90 6.90
CA TYR A 151 -0.68 2.97 5.99
C TYR A 151 0.04 2.41 4.78
N LEU A 152 -0.33 2.91 3.60
CA LEU A 152 0.34 2.66 2.33
C LEU A 152 0.51 3.98 1.58
N ASP A 153 1.55 4.07 0.76
CA ASP A 153 1.70 5.18 -0.18
C ASP A 153 0.77 4.96 -1.39
N SER A 154 0.47 6.04 -2.12
CA SER A 154 -0.48 6.02 -3.24
C SER A 154 0.02 5.32 -4.51
N HIS A 155 1.26 4.84 -4.50
CA HIS A 155 1.97 4.20 -5.60
C HIS A 155 2.61 2.87 -5.15
N CYS A 156 1.82 2.01 -4.51
CA CYS A 156 2.25 0.69 -4.07
C CYS A 156 1.49 -0.41 -4.82
N GLU A 157 2.03 -1.63 -4.82
CA GLU A 157 1.28 -2.83 -5.18
C GLU A 157 1.47 -3.89 -4.11
N CYS A 158 0.39 -4.30 -3.44
CA CYS A 158 0.45 -5.32 -2.40
C CYS A 158 0.71 -6.71 -3.01
N THR A 159 1.54 -7.55 -2.42
CA THR A 159 1.68 -8.96 -2.86
C THR A 159 0.54 -9.83 -2.30
N THR A 160 0.42 -11.08 -2.77
CA THR A 160 -0.56 -12.02 -2.20
C THR A 160 -0.13 -12.47 -0.81
N GLY A 161 -1.02 -12.37 0.19
CA GLY A 161 -0.73 -12.75 1.58
C GLY A 161 0.06 -11.71 2.35
N TRP A 162 0.09 -10.46 1.87
CA TRP A 162 0.81 -9.34 2.48
C TRP A 162 0.25 -8.92 3.85
N LEU A 163 -1.04 -9.14 4.07
CA LEU A 163 -1.78 -8.49 5.16
C LEU A 163 -1.80 -9.33 6.45
N GLU A 164 -2.05 -10.63 6.31
CA GLU A 164 -2.24 -11.56 7.42
C GLU A 164 -1.05 -11.56 8.41
N PRO A 165 0.23 -11.56 7.96
CA PRO A 165 1.33 -11.55 8.91
C PRO A 165 1.45 -10.19 9.63
N LEU A 166 1.11 -9.06 8.98
CA LEU A 166 1.08 -7.75 9.63
C LEU A 166 0.10 -7.77 10.81
N LEU A 167 -1.12 -8.25 10.55
CA LEU A 167 -2.20 -8.29 11.52
C LEU A 167 -1.94 -9.33 12.62
N ASP A 168 -1.37 -10.49 12.29
CA ASP A 168 -1.02 -11.53 13.26
C ASP A 168 -0.03 -11.02 14.32
N ARG A 169 0.97 -10.23 13.92
CA ARG A 169 1.93 -9.67 14.89
C ARG A 169 1.30 -8.66 15.83
N ILE A 170 0.41 -7.82 15.32
CA ILE A 170 -0.33 -6.85 16.13
C ILE A 170 -1.32 -7.58 17.06
N ALA A 171 -1.99 -8.61 16.56
CA ALA A 171 -2.90 -9.43 17.36
C ALA A 171 -2.18 -10.13 18.53
N ARG A 172 -0.92 -10.55 18.34
CA ARG A 172 -0.10 -11.15 19.40
C ARG A 172 0.45 -10.15 20.40
N ASP A 173 0.85 -8.97 19.94
CA ASP A 173 1.34 -7.89 20.80
C ASP A 173 0.89 -6.54 20.23
N PRO A 174 -0.19 -5.93 20.75
CA PRO A 174 -0.73 -4.68 20.20
C PRO A 174 0.21 -3.49 20.42
N THR A 175 1.30 -3.63 21.18
CA THR A 175 2.31 -2.57 21.36
C THR A 175 3.34 -2.48 20.24
N THR A 176 3.17 -3.33 19.22
CA THR A 176 4.06 -3.54 18.08
C THR A 176 3.62 -2.67 16.90
N VAL A 177 4.55 -1.89 16.34
CA VAL A 177 4.42 -1.34 14.99
C VAL A 177 5.09 -2.28 14.00
N VAL A 178 4.44 -2.56 12.88
CA VAL A 178 4.88 -3.58 11.93
C VAL A 178 5.00 -2.99 10.53
N CYS A 179 6.17 -3.12 9.92
CA CYS A 179 6.41 -2.73 8.52
C CYS A 179 6.52 -3.97 7.63
N PRO A 180 5.97 -3.98 6.41
CA PRO A 180 6.35 -5.00 5.42
C PRO A 180 7.79 -4.75 4.95
N VAL A 181 8.40 -5.74 4.31
CA VAL A 181 9.52 -5.47 3.40
C VAL A 181 8.99 -4.61 2.25
N ILE A 182 9.83 -3.72 1.76
CA ILE A 182 9.47 -2.79 0.69
C ILE A 182 10.35 -3.15 -0.50
N ASP A 183 9.74 -3.81 -1.48
CA ASP A 183 10.36 -4.08 -2.77
C ASP A 183 10.22 -2.88 -3.71
N VAL A 184 11.04 -2.88 -4.76
CA VAL A 184 11.09 -1.78 -5.72
C VAL A 184 10.25 -2.11 -6.94
N ILE A 185 9.40 -1.17 -7.33
CA ILE A 185 8.80 -1.14 -8.67
C ILE A 185 9.54 -0.07 -9.45
N ASP A 186 10.19 -0.46 -10.55
CA ASP A 186 10.93 0.45 -11.41
C ASP A 186 10.00 1.52 -11.98
N ASP A 187 10.35 2.80 -11.84
CA ASP A 187 9.49 3.93 -12.16
C ASP A 187 9.25 4.10 -13.68
N THR A 188 10.11 3.49 -14.49
CA THR A 188 10.13 3.66 -15.95
C THR A 188 9.50 2.46 -16.65
N THR A 189 9.88 1.26 -16.24
CA THR A 189 9.46 -0.02 -16.83
C THR A 189 8.29 -0.66 -16.11
N LEU A 190 8.01 -0.21 -14.88
CA LEU A 190 7.09 -0.85 -13.92
C LEU A 190 7.49 -2.29 -13.58
N GLU A 191 8.75 -2.68 -13.85
CA GLU A 191 9.26 -4.00 -13.46
C GLU A 191 9.33 -4.11 -11.94
N TYR A 192 8.87 -5.24 -11.42
CA TYR A 192 8.88 -5.53 -10.00
C TYR A 192 10.19 -6.24 -9.63
N HIS A 193 11.03 -5.55 -8.87
CA HIS A 193 12.29 -6.04 -8.33
C HIS A 193 12.09 -6.46 -6.87
N TYR A 194 12.11 -7.77 -6.65
CA TYR A 194 12.02 -8.35 -5.32
C TYR A 194 13.39 -8.73 -4.77
N HIS A 195 13.53 -8.69 -3.45
CA HIS A 195 14.68 -9.24 -2.75
C HIS A 195 14.43 -10.70 -2.34
N ASP A 196 15.46 -11.56 -2.44
CA ASP A 196 15.41 -12.89 -1.82
C ASP A 196 15.55 -12.76 -0.28
N SER A 197 15.14 -13.80 0.43
CA SER A 197 15.21 -14.02 1.88
C SER A 197 16.51 -13.62 2.58
N GLY A 198 17.66 -13.69 1.90
CA GLY A 198 18.94 -13.24 2.45
C GLY A 198 19.20 -11.73 2.33
N GLY A 199 18.36 -11.00 1.58
CA GLY A 199 18.56 -9.60 1.19
C GLY A 199 17.76 -8.58 2.00
N VAL A 200 17.09 -9.02 3.07
CA VAL A 200 16.31 -8.16 3.95
C VAL A 200 17.23 -7.14 4.61
N ASN A 201 16.77 -5.89 4.64
CA ASN A 201 17.45 -4.79 5.32
C ASN A 201 16.57 -4.25 6.45
N VAL A 202 17.24 -3.75 7.49
CA VAL A 202 16.60 -3.02 8.59
C VAL A 202 16.87 -1.52 8.45
N GLY A 203 15.96 -0.72 8.98
CA GLY A 203 16.09 0.72 9.02
C GLY A 203 17.08 1.18 10.09
N GLY A 204 17.92 2.15 9.73
CA GLY A 204 18.75 2.91 10.64
C GLY A 204 18.76 4.38 10.26
N PHE A 205 19.67 5.13 10.87
CA PHE A 205 19.89 6.53 10.55
C PHE A 205 21.34 6.93 10.82
N ASP A 206 21.82 7.95 10.13
CA ASP A 206 23.12 8.56 10.41
C ASP A 206 23.01 9.75 11.40
N TRP A 207 24.14 10.34 11.78
CA TRP A 207 24.15 11.46 12.72
C TRP A 207 23.55 12.77 12.18
N ASN A 208 23.22 12.81 10.88
CA ASN A 208 22.44 13.90 10.27
C ASN A 208 20.93 13.61 10.32
N LEU A 209 20.51 12.54 11.01
CA LEU A 209 19.13 12.06 11.10
C LEU A 209 18.53 11.66 9.75
N GLN A 210 19.37 11.23 8.79
CA GLN A 210 18.91 10.70 7.51
C GLN A 210 18.70 9.19 7.63
N PHE A 211 17.54 8.72 7.17
CA PHE A 211 17.21 7.29 7.12
C PHE A 211 18.16 6.55 6.16
N ASN A 212 18.60 5.36 6.56
CA ASN A 212 19.43 4.48 5.75
C ASN A 212 19.03 3.01 5.94
N TRP A 213 19.25 2.19 4.91
CA TRP A 213 19.09 0.74 4.97
C TRP A 213 20.40 0.08 5.40
N HIS A 214 20.30 -0.87 6.34
CA HIS A 214 21.43 -1.66 6.83
C HIS A 214 21.13 -3.15 6.74
N SER A 215 22.14 -3.98 6.48
CA SER A 215 21.98 -5.43 6.57
C SER A 215 21.53 -5.84 7.97
N VAL A 216 20.70 -6.88 8.07
CA VAL A 216 20.31 -7.45 9.37
C VAL A 216 21.56 -7.83 10.18
N PRO A 217 21.71 -7.35 11.43
CA PRO A 217 22.89 -7.63 12.23
C PRO A 217 22.92 -9.11 12.67
N GLU A 218 24.13 -9.63 12.89
CA GLU A 218 24.36 -11.05 13.16
C GLU A 218 23.63 -11.57 14.40
N HIS A 219 23.47 -10.74 15.44
CA HIS A 219 22.74 -11.11 16.64
C HIS A 219 21.24 -11.34 16.36
N GLU A 220 20.67 -10.58 15.43
CA GLU A 220 19.26 -10.70 15.03
C GLU A 220 19.07 -11.90 14.11
N LYS A 221 19.99 -12.14 13.17
CA LYS A 221 19.99 -13.36 12.35
C LYS A 221 20.01 -14.64 13.21
N LYS A 222 20.81 -14.64 14.28
CA LYS A 222 20.89 -15.77 15.23
C LYS A 222 19.63 -15.98 16.07
N ARG A 223 18.76 -14.97 16.18
CA ARG A 223 17.51 -15.05 16.92
C ARG A 223 16.45 -15.85 16.15
N HIS A 224 16.47 -15.81 14.82
CA HIS A 224 15.47 -16.45 13.96
C HIS A 224 15.71 -17.95 13.83
N LYS A 225 14.63 -18.74 13.87
CA LYS A 225 14.68 -20.19 13.58
C LYS A 225 14.40 -20.48 12.11
N ASN A 226 13.71 -19.58 11.43
CA ASN A 226 13.41 -19.63 10.01
C ASN A 226 13.45 -18.21 9.43
N PRO A 227 13.73 -18.07 8.11
CA PRO A 227 13.89 -16.75 7.50
C PRO A 227 12.60 -15.91 7.43
N ALA A 228 11.43 -16.51 7.70
CA ALA A 228 10.13 -15.83 7.61
C ALA A 228 9.67 -15.27 8.97
N GLU A 229 10.57 -15.19 9.96
CA GLU A 229 10.30 -14.56 11.24
C GLU A 229 10.49 -13.03 11.15
N ALA A 230 9.70 -12.29 11.94
CA ALA A 230 9.83 -10.84 12.04
C ALA A 230 11.24 -10.42 12.45
N VAL A 231 11.76 -9.38 11.80
CA VAL A 231 13.07 -8.77 12.06
C VAL A 231 12.90 -7.49 12.89
N TRP A 232 13.69 -7.34 13.94
CA TRP A 232 13.70 -6.11 14.72
C TRP A 232 14.46 -5.03 13.99
N SER A 233 13.84 -3.85 13.88
CA SER A 233 14.43 -2.72 13.17
C SER A 233 14.48 -1.49 14.08
N PRO A 234 15.65 -0.83 14.20
CA PRO A 234 15.80 0.41 14.95
C PRO A 234 14.88 1.54 14.47
N THR A 235 14.67 1.68 13.16
CA THR A 235 13.78 2.68 12.55
C THR A 235 12.95 2.08 11.43
N MET A 236 12.02 2.84 10.86
CA MET A 236 11.31 2.49 9.61
C MET A 236 11.46 3.58 8.57
N ALA A 237 11.33 3.20 7.29
CA ALA A 237 11.20 4.16 6.19
C ALA A 237 9.96 5.06 6.39
N GLY A 238 8.89 4.52 6.99
CA GLY A 238 7.74 5.29 7.46
C GLY A 238 6.64 5.48 6.42
N GLY A 239 6.81 5.03 5.17
CA GLY A 239 5.76 5.00 4.14
C GLY A 239 4.67 3.96 4.46
N LEU A 240 5.11 2.73 4.71
CA LEU A 240 4.25 1.56 4.82
C LEU A 240 4.39 0.91 6.21
N PHE A 241 3.29 0.83 6.96
CA PHE A 241 3.27 0.14 8.26
C PHE A 241 1.84 -0.13 8.75
N SER A 242 1.71 -1.05 9.69
CA SER A 242 0.48 -1.32 10.44
C SER A 242 0.68 -1.11 11.94
N ILE A 243 -0.34 -0.60 12.61
CA ILE A 243 -0.34 -0.34 14.06
C ILE A 243 -1.75 -0.51 14.65
N ASP A 244 -1.83 -1.00 15.89
CA ASP A 244 -3.08 -1.00 16.65
C ASP A 244 -3.61 0.45 16.82
N LYS A 245 -4.89 0.66 16.49
CA LYS A 245 -5.49 2.00 16.50
C LYS A 245 -5.55 2.60 17.90
N ALA A 246 -5.86 1.82 18.94
CA ALA A 246 -5.91 2.34 20.31
C ALA A 246 -4.52 2.79 20.76
N ARG A 247 -3.48 2.06 20.37
CA ARG A 247 -2.08 2.46 20.64
C ARG A 247 -1.59 3.62 19.80
N ALA A 248 -2.10 3.81 18.59
CA ALA A 248 -1.78 4.98 17.78
C ALA A 248 -2.18 6.31 18.46
N SER A 249 -3.14 6.28 19.41
CA SER A 249 -3.58 7.45 20.19
C SER A 249 -2.90 7.61 21.55
N GLU A 250 -2.05 6.67 21.98
CA GLU A 250 -1.41 6.68 23.30
C GLU A 250 0.11 6.94 23.20
N GLU A 251 0.64 7.88 23.98
CA GLU A 251 2.10 8.01 24.18
C GLU A 251 2.60 7.17 25.38
N PRO A 252 3.83 6.60 25.37
CA PRO A 252 4.80 6.48 24.27
C PRO A 252 4.87 5.06 23.66
N PHE A 253 5.26 4.96 22.39
CA PHE A 253 5.47 3.71 21.65
C PHE A 253 6.60 2.86 22.26
N LYS A 254 6.36 1.57 22.53
CA LYS A 254 7.35 0.68 23.17
C LYS A 254 8.18 -0.19 22.22
N LYS A 255 7.69 -0.57 21.02
CA LYS A 255 8.39 -1.49 20.11
C LYS A 255 8.04 -1.31 18.63
N GLN A 256 9.03 -1.55 17.75
CA GLN A 256 8.91 -1.44 16.29
C GLN A 256 9.56 -2.65 15.61
N TYR A 257 8.91 -3.18 14.57
CA TYR A 257 9.30 -4.42 13.89
C TYR A 257 9.20 -4.22 12.37
N PHE A 258 10.10 -4.84 11.63
CA PHE A 258 9.90 -5.21 10.23
C PHE A 258 9.43 -6.66 10.19
N LEU A 259 8.47 -6.94 9.34
CA LEU A 259 8.14 -8.28 8.92
C LEU A 259 8.59 -8.44 7.48
N ASP A 260 9.34 -9.50 7.25
CA ASP A 260 9.55 -10.00 5.90
C ASP A 260 8.26 -10.63 5.41
N ILE A 261 7.48 -9.80 4.72
CA ILE A 261 6.30 -10.22 3.97
C ILE A 261 6.41 -9.63 2.58
N LEU A 262 7.24 -10.21 1.72
CA LEU A 262 7.07 -10.14 0.27
C LEU A 262 7.51 -11.48 -0.35
#